data_AF-Q4TIW4-F1
#
_entry.id   AF-Q4TIW4-F1
#
_cell.length_a   1.000
_cell.length_b   1.000
_cell.length_c   1.000
_cell.angle_alpha   90.00
_cell.angle_beta   90.00
_cell.angle_gamma   90.00
#
_symmetry.space_group_name_H-M   'P 1'
#
loop_
_entity.id
_entity.type
_entity.pdbx_description
1 polymer ?
#
loop_
_entity_poly.entity_id
_entity_poly.type
_entity_poly.pdbx_seq_one_letter_code
_entity_poly.pdbx_strand_id
1 'polypeptide(L)'
;LQNMANQIAKTTQSLTTAADMRETTQMLMQPNSNWEEYLTPAPLSIAIMGELVFISSCKDFSINKNPPEGGFKYIRYPNSFRACLMQVCNSGWQAFNEAHNNMDQIRIHTAAVPDYMKSAVNILFNASDE
;
A
#
# COMPACT_ATOMS: atom_id res chain seq x y z
N LEU A 1 -45.69 4.04 -4.45
CA LEU A 1 -44.32 3.49 -4.65
C LEU A 1 -43.33 4.54 -5.15
N GLN A 2 -43.56 5.17 -6.31
CA GLN A 2 -42.66 6.22 -6.85
C GLN A 2 -42.46 7.45 -5.94
N ASN A 3 -43.46 7.79 -5.13
CA ASN A 3 -43.40 8.91 -4.19
C ASN A 3 -42.45 8.67 -2.99
N MET A 4 -42.28 7.41 -2.57
CA MET A 4 -41.46 7.06 -1.40
C MET A 4 -39.97 6.99 -1.75
N ALA A 5 -39.64 6.39 -2.90
CA ALA A 5 -38.28 6.42 -3.44
C ALA A 5 -37.81 7.86 -3.73
N ASN A 6 -38.69 8.73 -4.24
CA ASN A 6 -38.39 10.14 -4.42
C ASN A 6 -38.18 10.88 -3.08
N GLN A 7 -38.93 10.53 -2.03
CA GLN A 7 -38.70 11.13 -0.71
C GLN A 7 -37.39 10.66 -0.08
N ILE A 8 -37.06 9.37 -0.15
CA ILE A 8 -35.78 8.84 0.35
C ILE A 8 -34.61 9.47 -0.39
N ALA A 9 -34.63 9.52 -1.72
CA ALA A 9 -33.59 10.17 -2.51
C ALA A 9 -33.42 11.64 -2.12
N LYS A 10 -34.53 12.36 -1.93
CA LYS A 10 -34.54 13.77 -1.51
C LYS A 10 -34.04 13.96 -0.08
N THR A 11 -34.36 13.02 0.82
CA THR A 11 -33.91 13.02 2.22
C THR A 11 -32.43 12.68 2.33
N THR A 12 -31.93 11.65 1.63
CA THR A 12 -30.50 11.31 1.57
C THR A 12 -29.69 12.44 0.93
N GLN A 13 -30.21 13.08 -0.12
CA GLN A 13 -29.60 14.26 -0.74
C GLN A 13 -29.66 15.51 0.17
N SER A 14 -30.62 15.57 1.09
CA SER A 14 -30.68 16.62 2.13
C SER A 14 -29.81 16.33 3.36
N LEU A 15 -29.48 15.07 3.62
CA LEU A 15 -28.60 14.61 4.71
C LEU A 15 -27.12 14.63 4.29
N THR A 16 -26.85 14.52 2.99
CA THR A 16 -25.51 14.63 2.41
C THR A 16 -25.54 15.77 1.41
N THR A 17 -25.26 16.96 1.90
CA THR A 17 -25.28 18.18 1.08
C THR A 17 -24.14 18.12 0.07
N ALA A 18 -24.30 18.74 -1.09
CA ALA A 18 -23.18 18.92 -2.02
C ALA A 18 -21.99 19.64 -1.34
N ALA A 19 -22.26 20.46 -0.32
CA ALA A 19 -21.25 21.04 0.57
C ALA A 19 -20.50 19.97 1.35
N ASP A 20 -21.17 19.01 2.00
CA ASP A 20 -20.55 17.92 2.78
C ASP A 20 -19.74 16.96 1.90
N MET A 21 -20.23 16.65 0.70
CA MET A 21 -19.49 15.84 -0.30
C MET A 21 -18.24 16.57 -0.79
N ARG A 22 -18.36 17.88 -1.01
CA ARG A 22 -17.25 18.74 -1.42
C ARG A 22 -16.27 18.93 -0.28
N GLU A 23 -16.72 19.07 0.96
CA GLU A 23 -15.91 19.16 2.17
C GLU A 23 -15.22 17.84 2.49
N THR A 24 -15.89 16.69 2.31
CA THR A 24 -15.30 15.35 2.45
C THR A 24 -14.26 15.08 1.37
N THR A 25 -14.57 15.39 0.11
CA THR A 25 -13.60 15.30 -1.00
C THR A 25 -12.44 16.26 -0.75
N GLN A 26 -12.74 17.48 -0.29
CA GLN A 26 -11.74 18.47 0.06
C GLN A 26 -10.94 18.02 1.28
N MET A 27 -11.49 17.32 2.28
CA MET A 27 -10.77 16.73 3.43
C MET A 27 -9.89 15.55 3.01
N LEU A 28 -10.37 14.69 2.10
CA LEU A 28 -9.58 13.64 1.46
C LEU A 28 -8.45 14.20 0.59
N MET A 29 -8.64 15.40 0.02
CA MET A 29 -7.67 16.11 -0.82
C MET A 29 -6.92 17.24 -0.09
N GLN A 30 -7.25 17.52 1.18
CA GLN A 30 -6.78 18.72 1.92
C GLN A 30 -5.39 18.62 2.53
N PRO A 31 -4.83 17.44 2.85
CA PRO A 31 -3.41 17.43 3.04
C PRO A 31 -2.87 17.64 1.61
N ASN A 32 -2.01 18.62 1.30
CA ASN A 32 -0.58 18.55 1.63
C ASN A 32 -0.10 17.15 2.07
N SER A 33 -0.64 16.07 1.47
CA SER A 33 -0.21 14.72 1.74
C SER A 33 1.25 14.76 1.39
N ASN A 34 2.11 14.38 2.33
CA ASN A 34 3.52 14.19 2.06
C ASN A 34 3.66 12.94 1.16
N TRP A 35 2.90 12.90 0.06
CA TRP A 35 2.85 11.82 -0.91
C TRP A 35 4.23 11.64 -1.49
N GLU A 36 5.04 12.70 -1.56
CA GLU A 36 6.46 12.58 -1.84
C GLU A 36 7.17 11.74 -0.78
N GLU A 37 7.04 12.04 0.53
CA GLU A 37 7.58 11.22 1.62
C GLU A 37 7.07 9.76 1.59
N TYR A 38 5.82 9.52 1.16
CA TYR A 38 5.25 8.17 1.11
C TYR A 38 5.53 7.41 -0.19
N LEU A 39 5.69 8.10 -1.32
CA LEU A 39 5.85 7.50 -2.65
C LEU A 39 7.31 7.47 -3.12
N THR A 40 8.18 8.35 -2.63
CA THR A 40 9.62 8.34 -2.99
C THR A 40 10.43 7.18 -2.41
N PRO A 41 10.14 6.59 -1.23
CA PRO A 41 10.99 5.54 -0.66
C PRO A 41 11.05 4.27 -1.52
N ALA A 42 9.95 3.90 -2.18
CA ALA A 42 9.88 2.71 -3.03
C ALA A 42 10.83 2.78 -4.24
N PRO A 43 10.73 3.77 -5.14
CA PRO A 43 11.66 3.91 -6.27
C PRO A 43 13.10 4.17 -5.83
N LEU A 44 13.33 4.90 -4.73
CA LEU A 44 14.68 5.10 -4.19
C LEU A 44 15.30 3.78 -3.73
N SER A 45 14.55 2.95 -3.02
CA SER A 45 15.01 1.63 -2.59
C SER A 45 15.35 0.73 -3.77
N ILE A 46 14.57 0.77 -4.86
CA ILE A 46 14.85 0.04 -6.10
C ILE A 46 16.14 0.54 -6.76
N ALA A 47 16.36 1.86 -6.79
CA ALA A 47 17.60 2.44 -7.31
C ALA A 47 18.83 1.96 -6.52
N ILE A 48 18.76 2.01 -5.19
CA ILE A 48 19.83 1.51 -4.30
C ILE A 48 20.07 0.01 -4.54
N MET A 49 19.02 -0.80 -4.67
CA MET A 49 19.17 -2.22 -5.00
C MET A 49 19.87 -2.43 -6.35
N GLY A 50 19.57 -1.61 -7.36
CA GLY A 50 20.25 -1.63 -8.66
C GLY A 50 21.74 -1.29 -8.53
N GLU A 51 22.09 -0.28 -7.73
CA GLU A 51 23.48 0.06 -7.41
C GLU A 51 24.19 -1.07 -6.68
N LEU A 52 23.55 -1.73 -5.71
CA LEU A 52 24.11 -2.88 -5.02
C LEU A 52 24.39 -4.05 -5.98
N VAL A 53 23.48 -4.34 -6.92
CA VAL A 53 23.70 -5.35 -7.96
C VAL A 53 24.88 -4.95 -8.85
N PHE A 54 24.97 -3.68 -9.25
CA PHE A 54 26.09 -3.18 -10.06
C PHE A 54 27.43 -3.32 -9.32
N ILE A 55 27.52 -2.87 -8.07
CA ILE A 55 28.72 -3.00 -7.23
C ILE A 55 29.06 -4.47 -6.99
N SER A 56 28.06 -5.34 -6.86
CA SER A 56 28.27 -6.77 -6.69
C SER A 56 29.04 -7.38 -7.86
N SER A 57 28.97 -6.78 -9.06
CA SER A 57 29.69 -7.24 -10.26
C SER A 57 31.21 -7.11 -10.14
N CYS A 58 31.70 -6.24 -9.26
CA CYS A 58 33.12 -5.98 -9.01
C CYS A 58 33.85 -7.17 -8.34
N LYS A 59 35.15 -7.00 -8.06
CA LYS A 59 35.97 -8.02 -7.39
C LYS A 59 35.36 -8.43 -6.05
N ASP A 60 35.17 -9.75 -5.89
CA ASP A 60 34.61 -10.31 -4.66
C ASP A 60 35.66 -10.42 -3.55
N PHE A 61 35.23 -10.27 -2.29
CA PHE A 61 36.07 -10.40 -1.11
C PHE A 61 35.25 -10.82 0.11
N SER A 62 35.92 -11.41 1.11
CA SER A 62 35.27 -11.78 2.37
C SER A 62 35.15 -10.57 3.30
N ILE A 63 33.96 -10.36 3.86
CA ILE A 63 33.74 -9.42 4.97
C ILE A 63 34.02 -10.05 6.34
N ASN A 64 34.26 -11.37 6.38
CA ASN A 64 34.49 -12.13 7.60
C ASN A 64 35.89 -11.95 8.20
N LYS A 65 36.69 -11.00 7.70
CA LYS A 65 38.06 -10.76 8.20
C LYS A 65 38.07 -10.16 9.61
N ASN A 66 37.10 -9.29 9.92
CA ASN A 66 36.92 -8.66 11.23
C ASN A 66 35.41 -8.63 11.54
N PRO A 67 34.81 -9.78 11.90
CA PRO A 67 33.39 -9.80 12.22
C PRO A 67 33.12 -9.01 13.51
N PRO A 68 31.91 -8.46 13.67
CA PRO A 68 31.48 -7.89 14.94
C PRO A 68 31.47 -8.94 16.05
N GLU A 69 31.49 -8.50 17.31
CA GLU A 69 31.34 -9.39 18.46
C GLU A 69 30.01 -10.15 18.37
N GLY A 70 30.06 -11.50 18.38
CA GLY A 70 28.89 -12.36 18.14
C GLY A 70 28.58 -12.66 16.66
N GLY A 71 29.37 -12.14 15.72
CA GLY A 71 29.23 -12.40 14.29
C GLY A 71 28.07 -11.66 13.62
N PHE A 72 27.91 -11.88 12.31
CA PHE A 72 26.84 -11.22 11.55
C PHE A 72 25.49 -11.90 11.78
N LYS A 73 24.54 -11.20 12.42
CA LYS A 73 23.21 -11.73 12.74
C LYS A 73 22.37 -12.11 11.50
N TYR A 74 22.41 -11.28 10.45
CA TYR A 74 21.54 -11.43 9.28
C TYR A 74 22.27 -11.79 7.99
N ILE A 75 23.61 -11.82 7.98
CA ILE A 75 24.39 -12.19 6.81
C ILE A 75 24.67 -13.68 6.83
N ARG A 76 24.22 -14.39 5.80
CA ARG A 76 24.36 -15.85 5.69
C ARG A 76 25.67 -16.28 5.01
N TYR A 77 26.22 -15.42 4.16
CA TYR A 77 27.37 -15.73 3.31
C TYR A 77 28.52 -14.73 3.48
N PRO A 78 29.07 -14.55 4.70
CA PRO A 78 30.05 -13.48 4.98
C PRO A 78 31.40 -13.66 4.25
N ASN A 79 31.63 -14.83 3.65
CA ASN A 79 32.83 -15.13 2.88
C ASN A 79 32.85 -14.49 1.47
N SER A 80 31.71 -13.98 0.99
CA SER A 80 31.56 -13.34 -0.32
C SER A 80 30.73 -12.07 -0.17
N PHE A 81 31.38 -10.91 -0.34
CA PHE A 81 30.73 -9.61 -0.33
C PHE A 81 29.65 -9.53 -1.41
N ARG A 82 29.92 -10.12 -2.59
CA ARG A 82 28.92 -10.28 -3.65
C ARG A 82 27.69 -11.04 -3.15
N ALA A 83 27.88 -12.20 -2.51
CA ALA A 83 26.77 -12.97 -1.98
C ALA A 83 25.99 -12.20 -0.91
N CYS A 84 26.66 -11.41 -0.07
CA CYS A 84 26.00 -10.52 0.89
C CYS A 84 25.10 -9.48 0.21
N LEU A 85 25.61 -8.79 -0.82
CA LEU A 85 24.83 -7.79 -1.55
C LEU A 85 23.63 -8.42 -2.26
N MET A 86 23.85 -9.55 -2.95
CA MET A 86 22.76 -10.26 -3.62
C MET A 86 21.72 -10.82 -2.64
N GLN A 87 22.13 -11.21 -1.43
CA GLN A 87 21.20 -11.60 -0.38
C GLN A 87 20.27 -10.44 0.00
N VAL A 88 20.83 -9.24 0.21
CA VAL A 88 20.04 -8.04 0.52
C VAL A 88 19.08 -7.70 -0.62
N CYS A 89 19.56 -7.67 -1.87
CA CYS A 89 18.71 -7.40 -3.04
C CYS A 89 17.58 -8.42 -3.18
N ASN A 90 17.86 -9.71 -2.97
CA ASN A 90 16.84 -10.76 -3.07
C ASN A 90 15.78 -10.63 -1.96
N SER A 91 16.19 -10.35 -0.73
CA SER A 91 15.25 -10.08 0.36
C SER A 91 14.42 -8.81 0.11
N GLY A 92 15.03 -7.76 -0.44
CA GLY A 92 14.31 -6.55 -0.84
C GLY A 92 13.28 -6.83 -1.93
N TRP A 93 13.65 -7.57 -2.98
CA TRP A 93 12.73 -8.00 -4.04
C TRP A 93 11.53 -8.78 -3.49
N GLN A 94 11.77 -9.74 -2.58
CA GLN A 94 10.70 -10.50 -1.93
C GLN A 94 9.73 -9.58 -1.17
N ALA A 95 10.27 -8.65 -0.38
CA ALA A 95 9.45 -7.70 0.39
C ALA A 95 8.61 -6.79 -0.51
N PHE A 96 9.20 -6.27 -1.60
CA PHE A 96 8.44 -5.46 -2.57
C PHE A 96 7.35 -6.26 -3.28
N ASN A 97 7.63 -7.51 -3.64
CA ASN A 97 6.65 -8.37 -4.28
C ASN A 97 5.48 -8.72 -3.34
N GLU A 98 5.76 -8.98 -2.06
CA GLU A 98 4.73 -9.19 -1.05
C GLU A 98 3.89 -7.93 -0.83
N ALA A 99 4.54 -6.77 -0.69
CA ALA A 99 3.85 -5.48 -0.56
C ALA A 99 2.96 -5.20 -1.78
N HIS A 100 3.44 -5.46 -3.00
CA HIS A 100 2.67 -5.28 -4.23
C HIS A 100 1.39 -6.12 -4.23
N ASN A 101 1.50 -7.41 -3.90
CA ASN A 101 0.34 -8.31 -3.84
C ASN A 101 -0.68 -7.86 -2.80
N ASN A 102 -0.22 -7.47 -1.60
CA ASN A 102 -1.09 -7.02 -0.53
C ASN A 102 -1.80 -5.70 -0.88
N MET A 103 -1.09 -4.77 -1.53
CA MET A 103 -1.68 -3.51 -2.01
C MET A 103 -2.71 -3.74 -3.11
N ASP A 104 -2.50 -4.75 -3.98
CA ASP A 104 -3.50 -5.13 -4.99
C ASP A 104 -4.78 -5.70 -4.35
N GLN A 105 -4.64 -6.52 -3.30
CA GLN A 105 -5.80 -7.02 -2.54
C GLN A 105 -6.58 -5.90 -1.87
N ILE A 106 -5.88 -4.94 -1.24
CA ILE A 106 -6.52 -3.74 -0.67
C ILE A 106 -7.30 -3.01 -1.77
N ARG A 107 -6.68 -2.76 -2.92
CA ARG A 107 -7.33 -2.09 -4.07
C ARG A 107 -8.61 -2.81 -4.49
N ILE A 108 -8.58 -4.14 -4.64
CA ILE A 108 -9.74 -4.94 -5.04
C ILE A 108 -10.85 -4.85 -3.99
N HIS A 109 -10.53 -5.05 -2.72
CA HIS A 109 -11.52 -5.02 -1.64
C HIS A 109 -12.13 -3.62 -1.47
N THR A 110 -11.31 -2.57 -1.50
CA THR A 110 -11.79 -1.19 -1.44
C THR A 110 -12.69 -0.85 -2.62
N ALA A 111 -12.39 -1.35 -3.83
CA ALA A 111 -13.23 -1.12 -5.00
C ALA A 111 -14.63 -1.76 -4.89
N ALA A 112 -14.78 -2.83 -4.09
CA ALA A 112 -16.06 -3.49 -3.86
C ALA A 112 -16.93 -2.81 -2.77
N VAL A 113 -16.35 -1.95 -1.93
CA VAL A 113 -17.04 -1.28 -0.81
C VAL A 113 -18.30 -0.51 -1.26
N PRO A 114 -18.29 0.28 -2.36
CA PRO A 114 -19.49 1.00 -2.78
C PRO A 114 -20.68 0.10 -3.10
N ASP A 115 -20.44 -1.09 -3.67
CA ASP A 115 -21.50 -2.02 -4.04
C ASP A 115 -22.08 -2.74 -2.82
N TYR A 116 -21.24 -3.08 -1.84
CA TYR A 116 -21.72 -3.54 -0.53
C TYR A 116 -22.54 -2.47 0.18
N MET A 117 -22.12 -1.20 0.12
CA MET A 117 -22.85 -0.09 0.72
C MET A 117 -24.23 0.11 0.06
N LYS A 118 -24.30 0.08 -1.28
CA LYS A 118 -25.59 0.12 -2.00
C LYS A 118 -26.52 -1.01 -1.57
N SER A 119 -25.96 -2.22 -1.44
CA SER A 119 -26.73 -3.41 -1.03
C SER A 119 -27.27 -3.26 0.40
N ALA A 120 -26.43 -2.78 1.34
CA ALA A 120 -26.84 -2.53 2.71
C ALA A 120 -27.94 -1.47 2.81
N VAL A 121 -27.79 -0.35 2.10
CA VAL A 121 -28.82 0.71 2.01
C VAL A 121 -30.12 0.16 1.43
N ASN A 122 -30.05 -0.63 0.35
CA ASN A 122 -31.24 -1.25 -0.25
C ASN A 122 -31.98 -2.15 0.74
N ILE A 123 -31.26 -2.96 1.51
CA ILE A 123 -31.86 -3.80 2.56
C ILE A 123 -32.54 -2.92 3.62
N LEU A 124 -31.85 -1.91 4.15
CA LEU A 124 -32.39 -1.07 5.23
C LEU A 124 -33.66 -0.29 4.84
N PHE A 125 -33.78 0.13 3.58
CA PHE A 125 -34.91 0.97 3.14
C PHE A 125 -36.01 0.21 2.39
N ASN A 126 -35.71 -0.96 1.82
CA ASN A 126 -36.66 -1.75 1.03
C ASN A 126 -36.95 -3.14 1.61
N ALA A 127 -36.30 -3.56 2.72
CA ALA A 127 -36.81 -4.70 3.47
C ALA A 127 -38.10 -4.28 4.17
N SER A 128 -39.22 -4.81 3.68
CA SER A 128 -40.49 -4.78 4.38
C SER A 128 -40.38 -5.61 5.66
N ASP A 129 -40.69 -5.00 6.81
CA ASP A 129 -41.01 -5.74 8.04
C ASP A 129 -42.18 -6.68 7.73
N GLU A 130 -41.96 -7.99 7.86
CA GLU A 130 -43.05 -8.93 8.15
C GLU A 130 -43.54 -8.72 9.58
#